data_AF-A0A1H1DJJ1-F1
#
_entry.id   AF-A0A1H1DJJ1-F1
#
_cell.length_a   1.000
_cell.length_b   1.000
_cell.length_c   1.000
_cell.angle_alpha   90.00
_cell.angle_beta   90.00
_cell.angle_gamma   90.00
#
_symmetry.space_group_name_H-M   'P 1'
#
loop_
_entity.id
_entity.type
_entity.pdbx_description
1 polymer ?
#
loop_
_entity_poly.entity_id
_entity_poly.type
_entity_poly.pdbx_seq_one_letter_code
_entity_poly.pdbx_strand_id
1 'polypeptide(L)'
;MKKSVTWRLFTLITGMLLGLLAGLGFAAPASADTGSAATVADGPHDDDDNRRDWDDDNRRDWDDDNGRDWDDGDNDDAELDIERIRNRAVKVTGENYEDDQRVTVYLFRNGHFVEKERVRLDDDEEDFTVRFRDLRCGRYVAFTHSEEEGWVRSDDSVRICNRDRDGKH
;
A
#
# COMPACT_ATOMS: atom_id res chain seq x y z
N MET A 1 -1.10 -7.45 32.86
CA MET A 1 -0.56 -6.16 33.38
C MET A 1 0.97 -6.19 33.36
N LYS A 2 1.59 -5.82 32.24
CA LYS A 2 3.04 -5.58 32.11
C LYS A 2 3.21 -4.27 31.30
N LYS A 3 3.05 -3.12 31.95
CA LYS A 3 3.16 -1.78 31.30
C LYS A 3 4.10 -0.86 32.09
N SER A 4 5.35 -1.27 32.32
CA SER A 4 6.30 -0.37 33.04
C SER A 4 7.66 -0.17 32.38
N VAL A 5 8.02 -0.97 31.37
CA VAL A 5 9.36 -0.90 30.77
C VAL A 5 9.42 0.11 29.61
N THR A 6 8.38 0.19 28.78
CA THR A 6 8.38 1.01 27.55
C THR A 6 8.42 2.53 27.82
N TRP A 7 7.78 3.01 28.89
CA TRP A 7 7.80 4.44 29.23
C TRP A 7 9.23 4.93 29.56
N ARG A 8 10.02 4.13 30.28
CA ARG A 8 11.37 4.55 30.70
C ARG A 8 12.36 4.66 29.53
N LEU A 9 12.09 3.99 28.41
CA LEU A 9 12.91 4.11 27.21
C LEU A 9 12.66 5.44 26.49
N PHE A 10 11.39 5.89 26.44
CA PHE A 10 11.01 7.15 25.78
C PHE A 10 11.61 8.39 26.45
N THR A 11 11.75 8.40 27.78
CA THR A 11 12.31 9.56 28.50
C THR A 11 13.81 9.74 28.28
N LEU A 12 14.56 8.65 28.04
CA LEU A 12 16.01 8.71 27.79
C LEU A 12 16.34 9.27 26.40
N ILE A 13 15.60 8.87 25.35
CA ILE A 13 15.83 9.32 23.98
C ILE A 13 15.53 10.82 23.83
N THR A 14 14.45 11.28 24.44
CA THR A 14 14.02 12.70 24.37
C THR A 14 15.04 13.63 25.07
N GLY A 15 15.66 13.17 26.16
CA GLY A 15 16.68 13.94 26.87
C GLY A 15 17.98 14.14 26.11
N MET A 16 18.43 13.14 25.34
CA MET A 16 19.66 13.23 24.54
C MET A 16 19.51 14.17 23.33
N LEU A 17 18.36 14.16 22.66
CA LEU A 17 18.08 15.03 21.51
C LEU A 17 18.05 16.51 21.90
N LEU A 18 17.51 16.85 23.07
CA LEU A 18 17.46 18.24 23.53
C LEU A 18 18.84 18.78 23.93
N GLY A 19 19.76 17.91 24.38
CA GLY A 19 21.14 18.30 24.72
C GLY A 19 22.01 18.65 23.51
N LEU A 20 21.78 17.99 22.36
CA LEU A 20 22.54 18.24 21.13
C LEU A 20 22.15 19.55 20.43
N LEU A 21 20.89 19.98 20.54
CA LEU A 21 20.42 21.20 19.88
C LEU A 21 20.95 22.51 20.51
N ALA A 22 21.40 22.47 21.76
CA ALA A 22 21.95 23.63 22.46
C ALA A 22 23.43 23.93 22.12
N GLY A 23 24.09 23.06 21.34
CA GLY A 23 25.52 23.19 20.99
C GLY A 23 25.81 23.95 19.69
N LEU A 24 24.81 24.18 18.83
CA LEU A 24 24.97 24.91 17.56
C LEU A 24 24.74 26.41 17.75
N GLY A 25 25.61 27.01 18.54
CA GLY A 25 25.74 28.45 18.65
C GLY A 25 26.35 29.07 17.39
N PHE A 26 25.63 30.02 16.81
CA PHE A 26 26.13 31.30 16.31
C PHE A 26 27.33 31.27 15.33
N ALA A 27 27.03 31.14 14.03
CA ALA A 27 27.89 31.68 12.96
C ALA A 27 27.07 32.64 12.08
N ALA A 28 27.63 33.82 11.84
CA ALA A 28 27.01 35.00 11.23
C ALA A 28 26.57 34.83 9.76
N PRO A 29 25.67 35.68 9.23
CA PRO A 29 25.32 35.69 7.81
C PRO A 29 26.42 36.39 7.01
N ALA A 30 27.10 35.66 6.13
CA ALA A 30 27.89 36.24 5.05
C ALA A 30 27.00 36.35 3.80
N SER A 31 26.89 37.57 3.26
CA SER A 31 26.17 37.88 2.03
C SER A 31 27.05 37.66 0.79
N ALA A 32 26.36 37.49 -0.35
CA ALA A 32 26.82 37.55 -1.74
C ALA A 32 27.55 36.31 -2.31
N ASP A 33 27.00 35.71 -3.36
CA ASP A 33 27.41 36.13 -4.70
C ASP A 33 26.42 35.68 -5.79
N THR A 34 26.44 36.44 -6.88
CA THR A 34 25.59 36.34 -8.08
C THR A 34 26.31 35.46 -9.09
N GLY A 35 25.71 34.33 -9.47
CA GLY A 35 26.22 33.49 -10.55
C GLY A 35 25.13 33.25 -11.60
N SER A 36 25.21 33.95 -12.73
CA SER A 36 24.47 33.59 -13.95
C SER A 36 25.40 32.83 -14.89
N ALA A 37 24.99 31.65 -15.34
CA ALA A 37 25.37 31.00 -16.62
C ALA A 37 24.40 29.80 -16.81
N ALA A 38 23.39 29.88 -17.68
CA ALA A 38 23.41 29.74 -19.14
C ALA A 38 23.36 28.26 -19.64
N THR A 39 22.17 27.87 -20.17
CA THR A 39 21.87 27.07 -21.40
C THR A 39 22.48 25.64 -21.51
N VAL A 40 21.91 24.55 -22.07
CA VAL A 40 20.94 24.18 -23.12
C VAL A 40 20.51 22.71 -22.76
N ALA A 41 19.29 22.23 -23.01
CA ALA A 41 19.01 21.36 -24.17
C ALA A 41 17.53 21.02 -24.33
N ASP A 42 17.00 21.44 -25.48
CA ASP A 42 15.87 20.82 -26.18
C ASP A 42 16.19 19.37 -26.56
N GLY A 43 15.19 18.51 -26.47
CA GLY A 43 15.19 17.20 -27.08
C GLY A 43 13.77 16.69 -27.26
N PRO A 44 13.20 16.72 -28.48
CA PRO A 44 12.01 15.94 -28.80
C PRO A 44 12.43 14.51 -29.17
N HIS A 45 11.66 13.52 -28.74
CA HIS A 45 11.70 12.17 -29.33
C HIS A 45 10.26 11.75 -29.64
N ASP A 46 10.02 11.70 -30.95
CA ASP A 46 8.85 11.17 -31.61
C ASP A 46 8.82 9.64 -31.55
N ASP A 47 7.59 9.12 -31.55
CA ASP A 47 7.07 7.89 -32.17
C ASP A 47 7.73 6.52 -31.90
N ASP A 48 6.92 5.56 -31.44
CA ASP A 48 6.70 4.34 -32.22
C ASP A 48 5.49 3.53 -31.74
N ASP A 49 4.55 3.40 -32.67
CA ASP A 49 3.42 2.49 -32.65
C ASP A 49 3.91 1.03 -32.63
N ASN A 50 3.43 0.22 -31.68
CA ASN A 50 3.47 -1.23 -31.87
C ASN A 50 2.15 -1.88 -31.46
N ARG A 51 1.28 -1.97 -32.48
CA ARG A 51 0.21 -2.95 -32.59
C ARG A 51 0.79 -4.34 -32.31
N ARG A 52 0.29 -5.02 -31.27
CA ARG A 52 0.37 -6.47 -31.19
C ARG A 52 -1.04 -7.02 -31.12
N ASP A 53 -1.32 -7.80 -32.14
CA ASP A 53 -2.53 -8.56 -32.39
C ASP A 53 -2.93 -9.36 -31.13
N TRP A 54 -4.17 -9.14 -30.69
CA TRP A 54 -4.83 -9.95 -29.68
C TRP A 54 -5.96 -10.69 -30.38
N ASP A 55 -5.59 -11.64 -31.23
CA ASP A 55 -6.51 -12.67 -31.71
C ASP A 55 -5.95 -14.05 -31.37
N ASP A 56 -6.87 -14.85 -30.86
CA ASP A 56 -6.96 -16.30 -30.93
C ASP A 56 -6.32 -17.20 -29.85
N ASP A 57 -7.27 -17.91 -29.21
CA ASP A 57 -7.22 -19.28 -28.70
C ASP A 57 -6.67 -19.52 -27.29
N ASN A 58 -7.52 -19.57 -26.25
CA ASN A 58 -8.44 -20.66 -25.91
C ASN A 58 -7.74 -21.97 -25.47
N ARG A 59 -8.03 -22.32 -24.20
CA ARG A 59 -7.82 -23.62 -23.53
C ARG A 59 -6.40 -23.89 -23.00
N ARG A 60 -6.28 -23.90 -21.66
CA ARG A 60 -6.14 -25.12 -20.84
C ARG A 60 -5.80 -24.76 -19.40
N ASP A 61 -6.43 -25.49 -18.47
CA ASP A 61 -5.89 -26.00 -17.21
C ASP A 61 -5.24 -24.92 -16.30
N TRP A 62 -5.94 -24.28 -15.36
CA TRP A 62 -6.16 -24.81 -14.00
C TRP A 62 -5.14 -25.90 -13.63
N ASP A 63 -3.87 -25.52 -13.47
CA ASP A 63 -2.82 -26.17 -12.65
C ASP A 63 -1.51 -25.41 -12.91
N ASP A 64 -1.38 -24.19 -12.39
CA ASP A 64 -0.07 -23.55 -12.26
C ASP A 64 0.20 -23.37 -10.77
N ASP A 65 0.73 -24.45 -10.22
CA ASP A 65 1.64 -24.47 -9.08
C ASP A 65 2.74 -23.42 -9.30
N ASN A 66 2.45 -22.15 -9.00
CA ASN A 66 3.50 -21.19 -8.67
C ASN A 66 3.98 -21.52 -7.26
N GLY A 67 4.73 -22.62 -7.16
CA GLY A 67 5.75 -22.83 -6.16
C GLY A 67 6.75 -21.69 -6.29
N ARG A 68 6.39 -20.54 -5.70
CA ARG A 68 7.36 -19.55 -5.32
C ARG A 68 7.84 -19.99 -3.95
N ASP A 69 8.92 -20.75 -3.97
CA ASP A 69 9.88 -20.81 -2.88
C ASP A 69 10.38 -19.36 -2.66
N TRP A 70 9.56 -18.54 -2.02
CA TRP A 70 10.03 -17.33 -1.39
C TRP A 70 10.62 -17.79 -0.08
N ASP A 71 11.94 -17.63 0.03
CA ASP A 71 12.66 -17.68 1.28
C ASP A 71 11.79 -17.04 2.38
N ASP A 72 11.50 -17.85 3.41
CA ASP A 72 10.86 -17.50 4.69
C ASP A 72 11.73 -16.45 5.42
N GLY A 73 11.83 -15.25 4.84
CA GLY A 73 12.21 -14.06 5.56
C GLY A 73 11.00 -13.69 6.38
N ASP A 74 11.08 -13.96 7.69
CA ASP A 74 10.20 -13.50 8.76
C ASP A 74 10.05 -11.97 8.73
N ASN A 75 9.41 -11.44 7.69
CA ASN A 75 8.86 -10.10 7.73
C ASN A 75 7.56 -10.24 8.51
N ASP A 76 7.64 -10.01 9.81
CA ASP A 76 6.52 -9.77 10.72
C ASP A 76 5.71 -8.50 10.33
N ASP A 77 5.78 -8.07 9.06
CA ASP A 77 5.09 -6.89 8.54
C ASP A 77 3.66 -7.31 8.20
N ALA A 78 2.66 -6.70 8.86
CA ALA A 78 1.26 -7.06 8.74
C ALA A 78 0.81 -7.36 7.30
N GLU A 79 0.29 -8.56 7.03
CA GLU A 79 -0.13 -8.98 5.69
C GLU A 79 -1.49 -8.37 5.33
N LEU A 80 -1.63 -7.91 4.07
CA LEU A 80 -2.90 -7.36 3.55
C LEU A 80 -3.25 -7.97 2.20
N ASP A 81 -4.28 -8.80 2.20
CA ASP A 81 -4.80 -9.47 1.02
C ASP A 81 -6.00 -8.78 0.41
N ILE A 82 -6.06 -8.79 -0.92
CA ILE A 82 -7.24 -8.38 -1.69
C ILE A 82 -7.64 -9.49 -2.65
N GLU A 83 -8.88 -9.96 -2.51
CA GLU A 83 -9.44 -11.05 -3.31
C GLU A 83 -10.67 -10.59 -4.08
N ARG A 84 -10.80 -11.02 -5.35
CA ARG A 84 -12.05 -10.88 -6.10
C ARG A 84 -13.09 -11.86 -5.58
N ILE A 85 -14.24 -11.34 -5.17
CA ILE A 85 -15.42 -12.15 -4.89
C ILE A 85 -16.50 -11.95 -5.98
N ARG A 86 -17.53 -12.79 -5.96
CA ARG A 86 -18.64 -12.72 -6.93
C ARG A 86 -19.35 -11.36 -6.86
N ASN A 87 -20.09 -11.02 -7.92
CA ASN A 87 -20.95 -9.82 -7.99
C ASN A 87 -20.23 -8.47 -7.95
N ARG A 88 -19.09 -8.34 -8.65
CA ARG A 88 -18.29 -7.10 -8.70
C ARG A 88 -17.93 -6.58 -7.31
N ALA A 89 -17.49 -7.48 -6.45
CA ALA A 89 -17.09 -7.17 -5.09
C ALA A 89 -15.66 -7.66 -4.85
N VAL A 90 -14.99 -7.05 -3.88
CA VAL A 90 -13.69 -7.51 -3.38
C VAL A 90 -13.82 -7.77 -1.88
N LYS A 91 -13.13 -8.81 -1.42
CA LYS A 91 -12.86 -9.07 -0.02
C LYS A 91 -11.44 -8.58 0.25
N VAL A 92 -11.25 -7.79 1.29
CA VAL A 92 -9.94 -7.42 1.81
C VAL A 92 -9.79 -8.13 3.15
N THR A 93 -8.70 -8.88 3.34
CA THR A 93 -8.38 -9.57 4.60
C THR A 93 -7.03 -9.04 5.04
N GLY A 94 -6.84 -8.73 6.31
CA GLY A 94 -5.52 -8.40 6.84
C GLY A 94 -5.42 -8.78 8.30
N GLU A 95 -4.20 -8.88 8.77
CA GLU A 95 -3.91 -9.26 10.16
C GLU A 95 -4.32 -8.15 11.13
N ASN A 96 -4.69 -8.54 12.35
CA ASN A 96 -5.00 -7.56 13.38
C ASN A 96 -3.73 -6.86 13.89
N TYR A 97 -3.84 -5.54 14.01
CA TYR A 97 -2.80 -4.68 14.58
C TYR A 97 -2.78 -4.88 16.11
N GLU A 98 -1.64 -5.28 16.68
CA GLU A 98 -1.55 -5.72 18.09
C GLU A 98 -2.01 -4.65 19.09
N ASP A 99 -1.71 -3.38 18.79
CA ASP A 99 -1.96 -2.25 19.69
C ASP A 99 -3.16 -1.36 19.26
N ASP A 100 -3.86 -1.71 18.17
CA ASP A 100 -4.93 -0.89 17.62
C ASP A 100 -6.32 -1.53 17.70
N GLN A 101 -7.31 -0.78 18.18
CA GLN A 101 -8.70 -1.26 18.22
C GLN A 101 -9.43 -1.10 16.88
N ARG A 102 -8.86 -0.32 15.96
CA ARG A 102 -9.54 0.08 14.72
C ARG A 102 -8.56 0.36 13.60
N VAL A 103 -8.72 -0.35 12.51
CA VAL A 103 -8.04 -0.05 11.24
C VAL A 103 -8.99 0.67 10.28
N THR A 104 -8.43 1.52 9.42
CA THR A 104 -9.16 2.03 8.25
C THR A 104 -8.64 1.39 6.99
N VAL A 105 -9.52 0.72 6.24
CA VAL A 105 -9.22 0.12 4.94
C VAL A 105 -9.62 1.07 3.83
N TYR A 106 -8.69 1.38 2.94
CA TYR A 106 -8.86 2.24 1.78
C TYR A 106 -8.78 1.40 0.50
N LEU A 107 -9.68 1.67 -0.43
CA LEU A 107 -9.71 1.03 -1.72
C LEU A 107 -9.42 2.04 -2.82
N PHE A 108 -8.43 1.73 -3.67
CA PHE A 108 -8.05 2.54 -4.82
C PHE A 108 -8.35 1.79 -6.12
N ARG A 109 -8.77 2.52 -7.16
CA ARG A 109 -8.98 2.02 -8.53
C ARG A 109 -8.14 2.79 -9.50
N ASN A 110 -7.25 2.11 -10.23
CA ASN A 110 -6.34 2.73 -11.19
C ASN A 110 -5.61 3.96 -10.61
N GLY A 111 -5.19 3.88 -9.34
CA GLY A 111 -4.52 4.99 -8.62
C GLY A 111 -5.44 6.06 -8.03
N HIS A 112 -6.76 5.98 -8.24
CA HIS A 112 -7.72 6.93 -7.67
C HIS A 112 -8.43 6.36 -6.45
N PHE A 113 -8.59 7.16 -5.40
CA PHE A 113 -9.39 6.80 -4.24
C PHE A 113 -10.84 6.48 -4.66
N VAL A 114 -11.38 5.38 -4.14
CA VAL A 114 -12.75 4.93 -4.40
C VAL A 114 -13.59 5.04 -3.15
N GLU A 115 -13.18 4.33 -2.10
CA GLU A 115 -13.96 4.13 -0.89
C GLU A 115 -13.03 3.79 0.27
N LYS A 116 -13.50 4.02 1.50
CA LYS A 116 -12.84 3.53 2.70
C LYS A 116 -13.87 3.02 3.69
N GLU A 117 -13.47 2.04 4.48
CA GLU A 117 -14.27 1.46 5.56
C GLU A 117 -13.45 1.44 6.84
N ARG A 118 -14.08 1.78 7.97
CA ARG A 118 -13.43 1.69 9.28
C ARG A 118 -13.91 0.44 9.98
N VAL A 119 -12.97 -0.43 10.33
CA VAL A 119 -13.23 -1.72 10.96
C VAL A 119 -12.86 -1.64 12.42
N ARG A 120 -13.60 -2.37 13.26
CA ARG A 120 -13.17 -2.65 14.64
C ARG A 120 -12.46 -3.98 14.61
N LEU A 121 -11.27 -4.02 15.18
CA LEU A 121 -10.56 -5.28 15.38
C LEU A 121 -11.16 -5.93 16.61
N ASP A 122 -11.48 -7.21 16.50
CA ASP A 122 -11.98 -8.01 17.61
C ASP A 122 -10.78 -8.75 18.21
N ASP A 123 -10.54 -8.58 19.52
CA ASP A 123 -9.38 -9.17 20.23
C ASP A 123 -9.34 -10.72 20.18
N ASP A 124 -10.47 -11.35 19.82
CA ASP A 124 -10.62 -12.80 19.71
C ASP A 124 -10.42 -13.34 18.27
N GLU A 125 -10.28 -12.45 17.27
CA GLU A 125 -9.99 -12.81 15.88
C GLU A 125 -8.52 -12.51 15.56
N GLU A 126 -7.91 -13.30 14.66
CA GLU A 126 -6.53 -13.06 14.21
C GLU A 126 -6.50 -12.07 13.03
N ASP A 127 -7.58 -12.07 12.21
CA ASP A 127 -7.69 -11.25 11.01
C ASP A 127 -8.95 -10.39 11.03
N PHE A 128 -8.89 -9.24 10.35
CA PHE A 128 -10.09 -8.50 9.97
C PHE A 128 -10.47 -8.75 8.50
N THR A 129 -11.76 -8.65 8.20
CA THR A 129 -12.27 -8.77 6.83
C THR A 129 -13.20 -7.61 6.47
N VAL A 130 -12.96 -6.98 5.32
CA VAL A 130 -13.83 -5.96 4.71
C VAL A 130 -14.34 -6.41 3.36
N ARG A 131 -15.58 -6.04 3.03
CA ARG A 131 -16.17 -6.32 1.72
C ARG A 131 -16.65 -5.04 1.06
N PHE A 132 -16.05 -4.69 -0.08
CA PHE A 132 -16.52 -3.62 -0.94
C PHE A 132 -17.36 -4.21 -2.08
N ARG A 133 -18.53 -3.63 -2.35
CA ARG A 133 -19.51 -4.16 -3.32
C ARG A 133 -19.79 -3.13 -4.41
N ASP A 134 -20.49 -3.58 -5.46
CA ASP A 134 -20.94 -2.74 -6.57
C ASP A 134 -19.82 -1.94 -7.25
N LEU A 135 -18.62 -2.53 -7.27
CA LEU A 135 -17.44 -1.92 -7.84
C LEU A 135 -17.56 -1.81 -9.35
N ARG A 136 -17.05 -0.71 -9.90
CA ARG A 136 -16.96 -0.53 -11.36
C ARG A 136 -15.82 -1.35 -11.94
N CYS A 137 -15.80 -1.49 -13.27
CA CYS A 137 -14.69 -2.13 -13.93
C CYS A 137 -13.37 -1.39 -13.67
N GLY A 138 -12.29 -2.09 -13.34
CA GLY A 138 -10.97 -1.52 -13.09
C GLY A 138 -10.02 -2.44 -12.33
N ARG A 139 -8.77 -2.00 -12.16
CA ARG A 139 -7.78 -2.64 -11.27
C ARG A 139 -7.84 -1.97 -9.90
N TYR A 140 -7.92 -2.77 -8.86
CA TYR A 140 -8.07 -2.36 -7.47
C TYR A 140 -6.86 -2.77 -6.63
N VAL A 141 -6.50 -1.92 -5.67
CA VAL A 141 -5.46 -2.14 -4.66
C VAL A 141 -6.03 -1.68 -3.33
N ALA A 142 -5.78 -2.43 -2.26
CA ALA A 142 -6.17 -2.06 -0.91
C ALA A 142 -4.99 -1.45 -0.15
N PHE A 143 -5.30 -0.57 0.78
CA PHE A 143 -4.38 -0.04 1.76
C PHE A 143 -5.05 -0.04 3.13
N THR A 144 -4.31 -0.26 4.18
CA THR A 144 -4.76 -0.07 5.56
C THR A 144 -3.96 1.03 6.22
N HIS A 145 -4.60 1.69 7.18
CA HIS A 145 -3.93 2.66 8.05
C HIS A 145 -4.32 2.42 9.49
N SER A 146 -3.31 2.17 10.31
CA SER A 146 -3.33 2.19 11.76
C SER A 146 -2.68 3.49 12.25
N GLU A 147 -3.11 4.02 13.41
CA GLU A 147 -2.49 5.23 13.96
C GLU A 147 -1.09 4.96 14.53
N GLU A 148 -0.83 3.72 14.95
CA GLU A 148 0.42 3.32 15.62
C GLU A 148 1.44 2.69 14.65
N GLU A 149 0.98 1.84 13.73
CA GLU A 149 1.83 1.10 12.77
C GLU A 149 1.88 1.74 11.37
N GLY A 150 0.95 2.65 11.07
CA GLY A 150 0.97 3.43 9.84
C GLY A 150 0.31 2.72 8.65
N TRP A 151 0.91 2.86 7.46
CA TRP A 151 0.31 2.43 6.20
C TRP A 151 0.84 1.06 5.75
N VAL A 152 -0.08 0.15 5.46
CA VAL A 152 0.21 -1.12 4.80
C VAL A 152 -0.54 -1.17 3.46
N ARG A 153 0.06 -1.78 2.46
CA ARG A 153 -0.49 -1.90 1.10
C ARG A 153 -0.69 -3.38 0.79
N SER A 154 -1.75 -3.70 0.05
CA SER A 154 -1.92 -5.07 -0.41
C SER A 154 -0.84 -5.46 -1.43
N ASP A 155 -0.29 -6.64 -1.26
CA ASP A 155 0.74 -7.19 -2.15
C ASP A 155 0.20 -7.33 -3.57
N ASP A 156 -1.02 -7.87 -3.66
CA ASP A 156 -1.70 -8.08 -4.91
C ASP A 156 -2.61 -6.93 -5.34
N SER A 157 -3.04 -7.02 -6.60
CA SER A 157 -4.06 -6.15 -7.17
C SER A 157 -5.10 -6.96 -7.92
N VAL A 158 -6.37 -6.60 -7.76
CA VAL A 158 -7.48 -7.36 -8.34
C VAL A 158 -8.14 -6.59 -9.47
N ARG A 159 -8.37 -7.27 -10.60
CA ARG A 159 -9.17 -6.72 -11.70
C ARG A 159 -10.63 -7.14 -11.56
N ILE A 160 -11.51 -6.16 -11.35
CA ILE A 160 -12.96 -6.36 -11.43
C ILE A 160 -13.41 -5.95 -12.84
N CYS A 161 -13.97 -6.87 -13.60
CA CYS A 161 -14.74 -6.61 -14.82
C CYS A 161 -15.84 -7.68 -14.93
N ASN A 162 -17.00 -7.31 -15.46
CA ASN A 162 -17.99 -8.31 -15.87
C ASN A 162 -17.44 -9.07 -17.07
N ARG A 163 -17.11 -10.35 -16.90
CA ARG A 163 -16.87 -11.28 -18.02
C ARG A 163 -18.21 -11.80 -18.59
N ASP A 164 -19.29 -11.66 -17.82
CA ASP A 164 -20.59 -12.31 -18.08
C ASP A 164 -21.46 -11.61 -19.14
N ARG A 165 -20.94 -10.62 -19.89
CA ARG A 165 -21.63 -10.10 -21.08
C ARG A 165 -21.15 -10.69 -22.40
N ASP A 166 -20.04 -11.43 -22.40
CA ASP A 166 -19.48 -12.02 -23.61
C ASP A 166 -19.70 -13.55 -23.69
N GLY A 167 -20.43 -14.13 -22.75
CA GLY A 167 -20.88 -15.52 -22.78
C GLY A 167 -22.08 -15.75 -23.70
N LYS A 168 -21.97 -15.37 -24.98
CA LYS A 168 -22.66 -16.08 -26.06
C LYS A 168 -21.80 -17.30 -26.41
N HIS A 169 -22.17 -18.47 -25.91
CA HIS A 169 -21.89 -19.74 -26.56
C HIS A 169 -23.17 -20.57 -26.56
#